data_AF-A0A9P7KIZ7-F1
#
_entry.id   AF-A0A9P7KIZ7-F1
#
_cell.length_a   1.000
_cell.length_b   1.000
_cell.length_c   1.000
_cell.angle_alpha   90.00
_cell.angle_beta   90.00
_cell.angle_gamma   90.00
#
_symmetry.space_group_name_H-M   'P 1'
#
loop_
_entity.id
_entity.type
_entity.pdbx_description
1 polymer ?
#
loop_
_entity_poly.entity_id
_entity_poly.type
_entity_poly.pdbx_seq_one_letter_code
_entity_poly.pdbx_strand_id
1 'polypeptide(L)' 'MSTSASPDISPQMAERLRKKVDRFRILVIGRANAGKTTILKKVCNTTEDPEIFDAKGNK' A
#
# COMPACT_ATOMS: atom_id res chain seq x y z
N MET A 1 11.97 34.11 -4.51
CA MET A 1 11.54 33.17 -3.46
C MET A 1 10.55 32.19 -4.08
N SER A 2 11.04 31.08 -4.63
CA SER A 2 10.21 30.05 -5.26
C SER A 2 9.85 28.98 -4.22
N THR A 3 8.64 29.04 -3.69
CA THR A 3 8.09 27.95 -2.86
C THR A 3 7.74 26.79 -3.79
N SER A 4 8.51 25.71 -3.70
CA SER A 4 8.19 24.43 -4.36
C SER A 4 6.93 23.88 -3.70
N ALA A 5 5.77 24.17 -4.30
CA ALA A 5 4.50 23.63 -3.87
C ALA A 5 4.55 22.10 -3.97
N SER A 6 4.51 21.43 -2.83
CA SER A 6 4.10 20.03 -2.75
C SER A 6 2.82 19.86 -3.57
N PRO A 7 2.68 18.81 -4.39
CA PRO A 7 1.45 18.61 -5.15
C PRO A 7 0.33 18.34 -4.15
N ASP A 8 -0.43 19.37 -3.81
CA ASP A 8 -1.63 19.25 -2.97
C ASP A 8 -2.70 18.57 -3.82
N ILE A 9 -2.80 17.25 -3.70
CA ILE A 9 -3.77 16.45 -4.44
C ILE A 9 -5.14 16.80 -3.87
N SER A 10 -5.89 17.63 -4.60
CA SER A 10 -7.26 17.95 -4.21
C SER A 10 -8.10 16.68 -4.01
N PRO A 11 -9.04 16.66 -3.05
CA PRO A 11 -9.85 15.46 -2.75
C PRO A 11 -10.55 14.88 -3.99
N GLN A 12 -11.00 15.76 -4.89
CA GLN A 12 -11.67 15.42 -6.15
C GLN A 12 -10.72 14.72 -7.13
N MET A 13 -9.45 15.15 -7.19
CA MET A 13 -8.43 14.50 -8.02
C MET A 13 -8.05 13.13 -7.45
N ALA A 14 -7.92 13.02 -6.13
CA ALA A 14 -7.65 11.74 -5.47
C ALA A 14 -8.75 10.71 -5.72
N GLU A 15 -10.02 11.12 -5.70
CA GLU A 15 -11.14 10.22 -6.01
C GLU A 15 -11.15 9.77 -7.48
N ARG A 16 -10.86 10.68 -8.42
CA ARG A 16 -10.70 10.34 -9.84
C ARG A 16 -9.56 9.34 -10.08
N LEU A 17 -8.44 9.50 -9.38
CA LEU A 17 -7.30 8.58 -9.47
C LEU A 17 -7.66 7.20 -8.92
N ARG A 18 -8.34 7.13 -7.76
CA ARG A 18 -8.82 5.85 -7.20
C ARG A 18 -9.78 5.12 -8.14
N LYS A 19 -10.67 5.85 -8.84
CA LYS A 19 -11.58 5.27 -9.85
C LYS A 19 -10.88 4.80 -11.12
N LYS A 20 -9.72 5.36 -11.46
CA LYS A 20 -8.94 4.96 -12.65
C LYS A 20 -8.01 3.77 -12.41
N VAL A 21 -7.65 3.49 -11.16
CA VAL A 21 -6.71 2.44 -10.80
C VAL A 21 -7.45 1.33 -10.09
N ASP A 22 -7.84 0.29 -10.85
CA ASP A 22 -8.62 -0.83 -10.32
C ASP A 22 -7.88 -1.61 -9.22
N ARG A 23 -6.54 -1.67 -9.28
CA ARG A 23 -5.72 -2.39 -8.31
C ARG A 23 -4.42 -1.65 -8.01
N PHE A 24 -4.19 -1.43 -6.72
CA PHE A 24 -2.91 -0.93 -6.22
C PHE A 24 -2.09 -2.10 -5.67
N ARG A 25 -0.89 -2.34 -6.21
CA ARG A 25 0.01 -3.40 -5.74
C ARG A 25 1.18 -2.78 -5.00
N ILE A 26 1.43 -3.25 -3.78
CA ILE A 26 2.56 -2.82 -2.94
C ILE A 26 3.48 -4.02 -2.76
N LEU A 27 4.78 -3.84 -3.03
CA LEU A 27 5.81 -4.84 -2.77
C LEU A 27 6.64 -4.40 -1.56
N VAL A 28 6.58 -5.16 -0.46
CA VAL A 28 7.39 -4.92 0.74
C VAL A 28 8.60 -5.86 0.73
N ILE A 29 9.79 -5.32 0.49
CA ILE A 29 11.06 -6.06 0.50
C ILE A 29 11.92 -5.73 1.73
N GLY A 30 12.80 -6.66 2.12
CA GLY A 30 13.71 -6.47 3.25
C GLY A 30 14.24 -7.79 3.80
N ARG A 31 15.28 -7.71 4.63
CA ARG A 31 15.91 -8.88 5.27
C ARG A 31 14.91 -9.79 5.97
N ALA A 32 15.25 -11.08 6.09
CA ALA A 32 14.49 -12.02 6.89
C ALA A 32 14.24 -11.44 8.29
N ASN A 33 13.03 -11.61 8.82
CA ASN A 33 12.61 -11.13 10.15
C ASN A 33 12.67 -9.61 10.38
N ALA A 34 12.83 -8.77 9.36
CA ALA A 34 12.77 -7.30 9.49
C ALA A 34 11.38 -6.75 9.89
N GLY A 35 10.41 -7.60 10.26
CA GLY A 35 9.07 -7.18 10.66
C GLY A 35 8.12 -6.86 9.51
N LYS A 36 8.43 -7.28 8.27
CA LYS A 36 7.57 -7.03 7.09
C LYS A 36 6.12 -7.48 7.28
N THR A 37 5.92 -8.71 7.76
CA THR A 37 4.58 -9.22 8.03
C THR A 37 3.93 -8.48 9.21
N THR A 38 4.72 -8.12 10.23
CA THR A 38 4.23 -7.39 11.41
C THR A 38 3.70 -6.00 11.06
N ILE A 39 4.40 -5.23 10.21
CA ILE A 39 3.94 -3.90 9.79
C ILE A 39 2.68 -4.00 8.94
N LEU A 40 2.58 -4.97 8.03
CA LEU A 40 1.38 -5.19 7.23
C LEU A 40 0.17 -5.53 8.11
N LYS A 41 0.31 -6.44 9.08
CA LYS A 41 -0.76 -6.75 10.04
C LYS A 41 -1.21 -5.51 10.83
N LYS A 42 -0.26 -4.66 11.25
CA LYS A 42 -0.57 -3.47 12.07
C LYS A 42 -1.22 -2.33 11.28
N VAL A 43 -0.77 -2.05 10.06
CA VAL A 43 -1.27 -0.93 9.23
C VAL A 43 -2.66 -1.21 8.68
N CYS A 44 -2.98 -2.47 8.37
CA CYS A 44 -4.30 -2.83 7.86
C CYS A 44 -5.41 -2.72 8.91
N ASN A 45 -5.08 -2.45 10.19
CA ASN A 45 -6.02 -2.32 11.33
C ASN A 45 -7.16 -3.36 11.31
N THR A 46 -6.83 -4.57 10.86
CA THR A 46 -7.75 -5.68 10.69
C THR A 46 -7.34 -6.81 11.62
N THR A 47 -8.33 -7.49 12.19
CA THR A 47 -8.13 -8.72 12.96
C THR A 47 -8.09 -9.95 12.06
N GLU A 48 -8.35 -9.80 10.75
CA GLU A 48 -8.27 -10.88 9.78
C GLU A 48 -6.81 -11.24 9.51
N ASP A 49 -6.54 -12.55 9.41
CA ASP A 49 -5.23 -13.00 8.98
C ASP A 49 -5.00 -12.62 7.50
N PRO A 50 -3.78 -12.19 7.16
CA PRO A 50 -3.47 -11.84 5.78
C PRO A 50 -3.60 -13.08 4.88
N GLU A 51 -4.12 -12.88 3.67
CA GLU A 51 -4.03 -13.91 2.65
C GLU A 51 -2.56 -14.05 2.23
N ILE A 52 -1.98 -15.21 2.51
CA ILE A 52 -0.62 -15.55 2.13
C ILE A 52 -0.71 -16.27 0.79
N PHE A 53 0.11 -15.84 -0.17
CA PHE A 53 0.25 -16.52 -1.45
C PHE A 53 1.71 -16.97 -1.62
N ASP A 54 1.90 -18.13 -2.22
CA ASP A 54 3.21 -18.62 -2.63
C ASP A 54 3.76 -17.83 -3.83
N ALA A 55 5.00 -18.15 -4.23
CA ALA A 55 5.64 -17.48 -5.38
C ALA A 55 4.92 -17.70 -6.72
N LYS A 56 3.99 -18.67 -6.80
CA LYS A 56 3.16 -18.98 -7.97
C LYS A 56 1.76 -18.33 -7.86
N GLY A 57 1.46 -17.65 -6.77
CA GLY A 57 0.16 -17.04 -6.51
C GLY A 57 -0.90 -18.01 -5.99
N ASN A 58 -0.53 -19.20 -5.53
CA ASN A 58 -1.44 -20.12 -4.85
C ASN A 58 -1.58 -19.73 -3.38
N LYS A 59 -2.76 -19.98 -2.81
CA LYS A 59 -3.05 -19.74 -1.39
C LYS A 59 -2.38 -20.78 -0.48
#